data_AF-A0A4R4K0Z7-F1
#
_entry.id   AF-A0A4R4K0Z7-F1
#
_cell.length_a   1.000
_cell.length_b   1.000
_cell.length_c   1.000
_cell.angle_alpha   90.00
_cell.angle_beta   90.00
_cell.angle_gamma   90.00
#
_symmetry.space_group_name_H-M   'P 1'
#
loop_
_entity.id
_entity.type
_entity.pdbx_description
1 polymer ?
#
loop_
_entity_poly.entity_id
_entity_poly.type
_entity_poly.pdbx_seq_one_letter_code
_entity_poly.pdbx_strand_id
1 'polypeptide(L)'
;MLINSIEQLKESIGGIQQTMNWRTWKPFVQQAEMLYILPAIGQELYDELSEAQTLSDKQRTLLDWLRMAIAEYADLLGGMRLVLHTSDAGKQAPSGANMQSPGKWMIVAARKEAINKADMALEQALQYLESNKANFTTWKNSLSFTLSKELFIGSATEMTAYFPAARHSRRIYLALRDYLRKAEKFYIKPLLGDALYTSWKNRLVADNPGWTSA
;
A
#
# COMPACT_ATOMS: atom_id res chain seq x y z
N MET A 1 -11.60 -6.65 -8.73
CA MET A 1 -10.52 -7.42 -8.07
C MET A 1 -9.32 -7.45 -9.00
N LEU A 2 -8.14 -7.12 -8.48
CA LEU A 2 -6.88 -7.04 -9.23
C LEU A 2 -6.13 -8.38 -9.26
N ILE A 3 -6.39 -9.25 -8.27
CA ILE A 3 -6.00 -10.66 -8.26
C ILE A 3 -7.28 -11.52 -8.31
N ASN A 4 -7.47 -12.28 -9.39
CA ASN A 4 -8.69 -13.05 -9.63
C ASN A 4 -8.51 -14.56 -9.56
N SER A 5 -7.26 -15.03 -9.48
CA SER A 5 -6.94 -16.45 -9.46
C SER A 5 -5.80 -16.76 -8.49
N ILE A 6 -5.69 -18.05 -8.14
CA ILE A 6 -4.64 -18.52 -7.24
C ILE A 6 -3.26 -18.52 -7.92
N GLU A 7 -3.21 -18.66 -9.24
CA GLU A 7 -2.00 -18.60 -10.05
C GLU A 7 -1.37 -17.19 -9.98
N GLN A 8 -2.19 -16.14 -10.16
CA GLN A 8 -1.75 -14.74 -10.02
C GLN A 8 -1.24 -14.44 -8.61
N LEU A 9 -1.91 -14.99 -7.59
CA LEU A 9 -1.47 -14.84 -6.20
C LEU A 9 -0.11 -15.52 -5.96
N LYS A 10 0.07 -16.72 -6.50
CA LYS A 10 1.33 -17.49 -6.38
C LYS A 10 2.50 -16.81 -7.07
N GLU A 11 2.27 -16.26 -8.26
CA GLU A 11 3.27 -15.51 -9.01
C GLU A 11 3.75 -14.28 -8.24
N SER A 12 2.86 -13.65 -7.45
CA SER A 12 3.15 -12.41 -6.73
C SER A 12 3.97 -12.60 -5.44
N ILE A 13 3.79 -13.71 -4.70
CA ILE A 13 4.45 -13.95 -3.39
C ILE A 13 5.72 -14.81 -3.54
N GLY A 14 5.73 -15.76 -4.47
CA GLY A 14 6.79 -16.76 -4.59
C GLY A 14 6.84 -17.75 -3.40
N GLY A 15 7.42 -18.94 -3.60
CA GLY A 15 7.69 -19.87 -2.50
C GLY A 15 6.49 -20.59 -1.87
N ILE A 16 5.32 -20.63 -2.53
CA ILE A 16 4.12 -21.28 -1.99
C ILE A 16 3.92 -22.71 -2.50
N GLN A 17 3.28 -23.55 -1.69
CA GLN A 17 2.97 -24.96 -2.01
C GLN A 17 2.09 -25.13 -3.25
N GLN A 18 2.23 -26.28 -3.91
CA GLN A 18 1.44 -26.64 -5.09
C GLN A 18 -0.08 -26.62 -4.82
N THR A 19 -0.53 -26.99 -3.62
CA THR A 19 -1.95 -27.08 -3.24
C THR A 19 -2.43 -25.87 -2.41
N MET A 20 -2.99 -24.87 -3.09
CA MET A 20 -3.75 -23.79 -2.46
C MET A 20 -5.13 -23.70 -3.09
N ASN A 21 -6.15 -23.38 -2.30
CA ASN A 21 -7.51 -23.18 -2.80
C ASN A 21 -7.86 -21.69 -2.87
N TRP A 22 -8.27 -21.22 -4.05
CA TRP A 22 -8.70 -19.84 -4.25
C TRP A 22 -9.85 -19.42 -3.32
N ARG A 23 -10.81 -20.32 -3.04
CA ARG A 23 -11.94 -20.01 -2.14
C ARG A 23 -11.49 -19.64 -0.72
N THR A 24 -10.35 -20.19 -0.29
CA THR A 24 -9.75 -19.90 1.01
C THR A 24 -9.07 -18.54 1.02
N TRP A 25 -8.38 -18.17 -0.07
CA TRP A 25 -7.56 -16.96 -0.15
C TRP A 25 -8.32 -15.72 -0.62
N LYS A 26 -9.35 -15.90 -1.44
CA LYS A 26 -10.18 -14.83 -2.00
C LYS A 26 -10.63 -13.80 -0.95
N PRO A 27 -11.13 -14.19 0.24
CA PRO A 27 -11.57 -13.21 1.25
C PRO A 27 -10.42 -12.35 1.79
N PHE A 28 -9.20 -12.88 1.89
CA PHE A 28 -8.04 -12.11 2.37
C PHE A 28 -7.53 -11.16 1.30
N VAL A 29 -7.55 -11.59 0.03
CA VAL A 29 -7.25 -10.71 -1.11
C VAL A 29 -8.25 -9.55 -1.19
N GLN A 30 -9.55 -9.83 -1.05
CA GLN A 30 -10.58 -8.79 -1.03
C GLN A 30 -10.39 -7.80 0.12
N GLN A 31 -10.07 -8.29 1.31
CA GLN A 31 -9.77 -7.43 2.46
C GLN A 31 -8.51 -6.59 2.23
N ALA A 32 -7.46 -7.17 1.65
CA ALA A 32 -6.23 -6.45 1.34
C ALA A 32 -6.48 -5.31 0.34
N GLU A 33 -7.21 -5.58 -0.74
CA GLU A 33 -7.62 -4.57 -1.71
C GLU A 33 -8.44 -3.45 -1.05
N MET A 34 -9.41 -3.81 -0.21
CA MET A 34 -10.31 -2.86 0.43
C MET A 34 -9.62 -1.99 1.48
N LEU A 35 -8.75 -2.57 2.31
CA LEU A 35 -8.15 -1.87 3.46
C LEU A 35 -6.91 -1.07 3.09
N TYR A 36 -6.15 -1.50 2.08
CA TYR A 36 -4.84 -0.92 1.79
C TYR A 36 -4.75 -0.31 0.39
N ILE A 37 -5.33 -0.95 -0.62
CA ILE A 37 -5.15 -0.51 -2.02
C ILE A 37 -6.16 0.58 -2.37
N LEU A 38 -7.45 0.34 -2.17
CA LEU A 38 -8.50 1.32 -2.48
C LEU A 38 -8.24 2.69 -1.84
N PRO A 39 -7.88 2.80 -0.54
CA PRO A 39 -7.60 4.09 0.07
C PRO A 39 -6.32 4.76 -0.46
N ALA A 40 -5.41 4.00 -1.08
CA ALA A 40 -4.14 4.51 -1.58
C ALA A 40 -4.23 5.03 -3.02
N ILE A 41 -4.90 4.29 -3.91
CA ILE A 41 -4.98 4.64 -5.34
C ILE A 41 -6.32 5.26 -5.74
N GLY A 42 -7.35 5.19 -4.90
CA GLY A 42 -8.70 5.64 -5.22
C GLY A 42 -9.54 4.57 -5.92
N GLN A 43 -10.85 4.74 -5.86
CA GLN A 43 -11.79 3.78 -6.47
C GLN A 43 -11.75 3.87 -7.99
N GLU A 44 -11.59 5.06 -8.55
CA GLU A 44 -11.65 5.31 -9.99
C GLU A 44 -10.53 4.57 -10.74
N LEU A 45 -9.29 4.65 -10.23
CA LEU A 45 -8.15 3.93 -10.82
C LEU A 45 -8.26 2.42 -10.57
N TYR A 46 -8.78 2.00 -9.42
CA TYR A 46 -8.99 0.58 -9.13
C TYR A 46 -9.98 -0.04 -10.11
N ASP A 47 -11.11 0.62 -10.35
CA ASP A 47 -12.15 0.16 -11.28
C ASP A 47 -11.57 0.09 -12.71
N GLU A 48 -10.87 1.14 -13.15
CA GLU A 48 -10.15 1.17 -14.45
C GLU A 48 -9.23 -0.04 -14.63
N LEU A 49 -8.38 -0.34 -13.64
CA LEU A 49 -7.43 -1.45 -13.72
C LEU A 49 -8.11 -2.82 -13.64
N SER A 50 -9.24 -2.91 -12.95
CA SER A 50 -9.95 -4.18 -12.75
C SER A 50 -10.83 -4.57 -13.94
N GLU A 51 -11.34 -3.59 -14.68
CA GLU A 51 -12.21 -3.77 -15.84
C GLU A 51 -11.46 -3.75 -17.18
N ALA A 52 -10.19 -3.32 -17.18
CA ALA A 52 -9.35 -3.25 -18.37
C ALA A 52 -9.19 -4.62 -19.06
N GLN A 53 -9.69 -4.73 -20.29
CA GLN A 53 -9.48 -5.90 -21.15
C GLN A 53 -8.06 -5.92 -21.76
N THR A 54 -7.51 -4.74 -22.03
CA THR A 54 -6.15 -4.56 -22.54
C THR A 54 -5.43 -3.54 -21.67
N LEU A 55 -4.34 -3.97 -21.03
CA LEU A 55 -3.50 -3.12 -20.20
C LEU A 55 -2.33 -2.61 -21.03
N SER A 56 -2.07 -1.29 -20.97
CA SER A 56 -0.82 -0.72 -21.45
C SER A 56 0.38 -1.24 -20.65
N ASP A 57 1.59 -1.16 -21.21
CA ASP A 57 2.80 -1.62 -20.52
C ASP A 57 3.00 -0.91 -19.17
N LYS A 58 2.65 0.39 -19.10
CA LYS A 58 2.71 1.14 -17.83
C LYS A 58 1.67 0.68 -16.81
N GLN A 59 0.44 0.41 -17.25
CA GLN A 59 -0.59 -0.15 -16.37
C GLN A 59 -0.21 -1.56 -15.90
N ARG A 60 0.45 -2.37 -16.74
CA ARG A 60 0.99 -3.68 -16.33
C ARG A 60 2.04 -3.54 -15.24
N THR A 61 3.04 -2.68 -15.44
CA THR A 61 4.07 -2.45 -14.41
C THR A 61 3.47 -1.96 -13.10
N LEU A 62 2.50 -1.05 -13.14
CA LEU A 62 1.77 -0.62 -11.94
C LEU A 62 1.03 -1.79 -11.29
N LEU A 63 0.31 -2.58 -12.08
CA LEU A 63 -0.47 -3.71 -11.62
C LEU A 63 0.41 -4.78 -10.97
N ASP A 64 1.63 -5.01 -11.46
CA ASP A 64 2.57 -5.95 -10.85
C ASP A 64 2.95 -5.52 -9.42
N TRP A 65 3.25 -4.24 -9.21
CA TRP A 65 3.51 -3.70 -7.87
C TRP A 65 2.28 -3.78 -6.96
N LEU A 66 1.09 -3.45 -7.47
CA LEU A 66 -0.14 -3.54 -6.70
C LEU A 66 -0.48 -4.98 -6.32
N ARG A 67 -0.28 -5.94 -7.24
CA ARG A 67 -0.50 -7.36 -6.98
C ARG A 67 0.46 -7.89 -5.93
N MET A 68 1.74 -7.52 -6.01
CA MET A 68 2.71 -7.85 -4.96
C MET A 68 2.26 -7.32 -3.59
N ALA A 69 1.83 -6.06 -3.52
CA ALA A 69 1.32 -5.48 -2.28
C ALA A 69 0.08 -6.22 -1.75
N ILE A 70 -0.92 -6.48 -2.61
CA ILE A 70 -2.15 -7.19 -2.25
C ILE A 70 -1.82 -8.58 -1.71
N ALA A 71 -0.91 -9.29 -2.36
CA ALA A 71 -0.60 -10.66 -2.03
C ALA A 71 0.07 -10.74 -0.64
N GLU A 72 1.05 -9.87 -0.37
CA GLU A 72 1.71 -9.78 0.94
C GLU A 72 0.75 -9.31 2.05
N TYR A 73 -0.16 -8.37 1.76
CA TYR A 73 -1.22 -8.00 2.72
C TYR A 73 -2.22 -9.13 2.96
N ALA A 74 -2.57 -9.89 1.92
CA ALA A 74 -3.44 -11.05 2.05
C ALA A 74 -2.78 -12.14 2.91
N ASP A 75 -1.47 -12.37 2.77
CA ASP A 75 -0.71 -13.25 3.64
C ASP A 75 -0.68 -12.74 5.09
N LEU A 76 -0.47 -11.44 5.30
CA LEU A 76 -0.53 -10.85 6.64
C LEU A 76 -1.89 -11.05 7.32
N LEU A 77 -2.99 -10.86 6.58
CA LEU A 77 -4.37 -10.98 7.08
C LEU A 77 -4.76 -12.45 7.28
N GLY A 78 -4.34 -13.33 6.36
CA GLY A 78 -4.69 -14.75 6.35
C GLY A 78 -3.79 -15.62 7.22
N GLY A 79 -2.52 -15.25 7.41
CA GLY A 79 -1.48 -16.14 7.94
C GLY A 79 -1.85 -16.81 9.25
N MET A 80 -2.29 -16.06 10.25
CA MET A 80 -2.71 -16.66 11.54
C MET A 80 -4.03 -17.43 11.44
N ARG A 81 -4.95 -16.99 10.57
CA ARG A 81 -6.25 -17.64 10.38
C ARG A 81 -6.08 -19.01 9.71
N LEU A 82 -5.08 -19.15 8.85
CA LEU A 82 -4.76 -20.39 8.16
C LEU A 82 -3.97 -21.38 9.03
N VAL A 83 -3.20 -20.88 10.00
CA VAL A 83 -2.50 -21.72 10.99
C VAL A 83 -3.46 -22.35 12.01
N LEU A 84 -4.61 -21.72 12.28
CA LEU A 84 -5.57 -22.17 13.28
C LEU A 84 -6.79 -22.85 12.66
N HIS A 85 -7.06 -24.11 13.01
CA HIS A 85 -8.36 -24.73 12.77
C HIS A 85 -9.37 -24.21 13.79
N THR A 86 -10.55 -23.81 13.33
CA THR A 86 -11.66 -23.44 14.20
C THR A 86 -12.73 -24.53 14.11
N SER A 87 -13.10 -25.11 15.24
CA SER A 87 -14.19 -26.06 15.40
C SER A 87 -15.06 -25.67 16.60
N ASP A 88 -16.11 -26.45 16.89
CA ASP A 88 -16.97 -26.24 18.06
C ASP A 88 -16.20 -26.41 19.40
N ALA A 89 -15.06 -27.10 19.37
CA ALA A 89 -14.14 -27.23 20.50
C ALA A 89 -13.16 -26.03 20.63
N GLY A 90 -13.31 -24.99 19.80
CA GLY A 90 -12.49 -23.78 19.81
C GLY A 90 -11.43 -23.74 18.71
N LYS A 91 -10.35 -22.97 18.94
CA LYS A 91 -9.25 -22.82 17.98
C LYS A 91 -8.08 -23.71 18.36
N GLN A 92 -7.65 -24.55 17.44
CA GLN A 92 -6.55 -25.50 17.63
C GLN A 92 -5.54 -25.37 16.48
N ALA A 93 -4.25 -25.45 16.80
CA ALA A 93 -3.23 -25.59 15.77
C ALA A 93 -3.10 -27.08 15.41
N PRO A 94 -2.98 -27.43 14.12
CA PRO A 94 -2.80 -28.83 13.73
C PRO A 94 -1.44 -29.33 14.25
N SER A 95 -1.45 -30.44 14.98
CA SER A 95 -0.26 -31.15 15.44
C SER A 95 -0.36 -32.62 15.05
N GLY A 96 0.28 -32.99 13.94
CA GLY A 96 0.40 -34.38 13.49
C GLY A 96 1.77 -34.96 13.81
N ALA A 97 1.94 -36.29 13.76
CA ALA A 97 3.20 -36.96 14.08
C ALA A 97 4.42 -36.45 13.28
N ASN A 98 4.19 -35.95 12.06
CA ASN A 98 5.21 -35.38 11.17
C ASN A 98 5.06 -33.87 10.94
N MET A 99 4.19 -33.18 11.70
CA MET A 99 3.95 -31.74 11.56
C MET A 99 4.26 -31.03 12.87
N GLN A 100 5.28 -30.17 12.84
CA GLN A 100 5.54 -29.23 13.92
C GLN A 100 4.86 -27.91 13.62
N SER A 101 4.08 -27.41 14.58
CA SER A 101 3.54 -26.06 14.51
C SER A 101 4.67 -25.03 14.52
N PRO A 102 4.61 -23.98 13.69
CA PRO A 102 5.65 -22.96 13.63
C PRO A 102 5.79 -22.26 14.99
N GLY A 103 7.04 -22.10 15.43
CA GLY A 103 7.33 -21.39 16.68
C GLY A 103 6.91 -19.92 16.60
N LYS A 104 6.61 -19.32 17.76
CA LYS A 104 6.21 -17.90 17.86
C LYS A 104 7.18 -16.95 17.14
N TRP A 105 8.48 -17.21 17.23
CA TRP A 105 9.50 -16.38 16.57
C TRP A 105 9.39 -16.42 15.05
N MET A 106 9.07 -17.58 14.46
CA MET A 106 8.86 -17.74 13.01
C MET A 106 7.63 -16.96 12.56
N ILE A 107 6.52 -17.09 13.30
CA ILE A 107 5.28 -16.35 13.01
C ILE A 107 5.54 -14.84 13.07
N VAL A 108 6.26 -14.37 14.10
CA VAL A 108 6.60 -12.95 14.23
C VAL A 108 7.52 -12.48 13.10
N ALA A 109 8.51 -13.29 12.71
CA ALA A 109 9.41 -12.97 11.60
C ALA A 109 8.65 -12.89 10.27
N ALA A 110 7.85 -13.91 9.94
CA ALA A 110 7.05 -13.96 8.72
C ALA A 110 6.09 -12.76 8.61
N ARG A 111 5.38 -12.42 9.71
CA ARG A 111 4.50 -11.24 9.73
C ARG A 111 5.25 -9.93 9.50
N LYS A 112 6.45 -9.78 10.09
CA LYS A 112 7.27 -8.59 9.88
C LYS A 112 7.75 -8.50 8.43
N GLU A 113 8.15 -9.61 7.85
CA GLU A 113 8.58 -9.69 6.46
C GLU A 113 7.45 -9.32 5.50
N ALA A 114 6.27 -9.95 5.66
CA ALA A 114 5.09 -9.67 4.85
C ALA A 114 4.69 -8.19 4.93
N ILE A 115 4.68 -7.61 6.14
CA ILE A 115 4.41 -6.16 6.32
C ILE A 115 5.41 -5.30 5.55
N ASN A 116 6.71 -5.58 5.68
CA ASN A 116 7.74 -4.76 5.06
C ASN A 116 7.65 -4.83 3.53
N LYS A 117 7.43 -6.04 2.98
CA LYS A 117 7.26 -6.23 1.53
C LYS A 117 5.98 -5.57 1.01
N ALA A 118 4.87 -5.71 1.73
CA ALA A 118 3.60 -5.09 1.36
C ALA A 118 3.69 -3.56 1.34
N ASP A 119 4.26 -2.97 2.40
CA ASP A 119 4.47 -1.52 2.51
C ASP A 119 5.40 -1.02 1.39
N MET A 120 6.51 -1.71 1.15
CA MET A 120 7.45 -1.38 0.10
C MET A 120 6.79 -1.43 -1.28
N ALA A 121 6.10 -2.52 -1.62
CA ALA A 121 5.46 -2.69 -2.92
C ALA A 121 4.37 -1.63 -3.16
N LEU A 122 3.58 -1.29 -2.13
CA LEU A 122 2.57 -0.23 -2.23
C LEU A 122 3.22 1.15 -2.43
N GLU A 123 4.30 1.45 -1.71
CA GLU A 123 5.01 2.71 -1.88
C GLU A 123 5.67 2.80 -3.27
N GLN A 124 6.23 1.70 -3.79
CA GLN A 124 6.76 1.64 -5.16
C GLN A 124 5.66 1.87 -6.21
N ALA A 125 4.47 1.30 -6.02
CA ALA A 125 3.32 1.57 -6.89
C ALA A 125 2.94 3.06 -6.90
N LEU A 126 2.92 3.70 -5.72
CA LEU A 126 2.61 5.13 -5.60
C LEU A 126 3.69 6.02 -6.22
N GLN A 127 4.98 5.71 -6.02
CA GLN A 127 6.07 6.41 -6.68
C GLN A 127 6.01 6.27 -8.20
N TYR A 128 5.64 5.08 -8.69
CA TYR A 128 5.48 4.83 -10.11
C TYR A 128 4.35 5.67 -10.71
N LEU A 129 3.22 5.78 -10.00
CA LEU A 129 2.11 6.68 -10.37
C LEU A 129 2.56 8.14 -10.42
N GLU A 130 3.31 8.62 -9.42
CA GLU A 130 3.84 9.98 -9.40
C GLU A 130 4.78 10.25 -10.57
N SER A 131 5.68 9.31 -10.87
CA SER A 131 6.65 9.42 -11.96
C SER A 131 6.01 9.37 -13.35
N ASN A 132 4.86 8.70 -13.47
CA ASN A 132 4.15 8.48 -14.73
C ASN A 132 2.78 9.16 -14.77
N LYS A 133 2.56 10.19 -13.94
CA LYS A 133 1.26 10.89 -13.78
C LYS A 133 0.59 11.33 -15.08
N ALA A 134 1.36 11.67 -16.11
CA ALA A 134 0.83 12.03 -17.43
C ALA A 134 0.07 10.88 -18.12
N ASN A 135 0.41 9.64 -17.80
CA ASN A 135 -0.23 8.43 -18.31
C ASN A 135 -1.38 7.92 -17.43
N PHE A 136 -1.54 8.45 -16.22
CA PHE A 136 -2.55 8.03 -15.24
C PHE A 136 -3.46 9.22 -14.89
N THR A 137 -4.20 9.70 -15.90
CA THR A 137 -5.08 10.89 -15.76
C THR A 137 -6.22 10.65 -14.76
N THR A 138 -6.80 9.45 -14.75
CA THR A 138 -7.84 9.03 -13.79
C THR A 138 -7.35 9.20 -12.35
N TRP A 139 -6.14 8.71 -12.06
CA TRP A 139 -5.53 8.86 -10.73
C TRP A 139 -5.20 10.31 -10.42
N LYS A 140 -4.60 11.05 -11.36
CA LYS A 140 -4.25 12.46 -11.16
C LYS A 140 -5.47 13.32 -10.79
N ASN A 141 -6.63 13.01 -11.34
CA ASN A 141 -7.87 13.73 -11.07
C ASN A 141 -8.63 13.21 -9.82
N SER A 142 -8.14 12.14 -9.19
CA SER A 142 -8.78 11.52 -8.03
C SER A 142 -8.51 12.28 -6.73
N LEU A 143 -9.36 12.04 -5.73
CA LEU A 143 -9.13 12.52 -4.37
C LEU A 143 -7.84 11.95 -3.76
N SER A 144 -7.45 10.73 -4.14
CA SER A 144 -6.24 10.07 -3.63
C SER A 144 -4.97 10.82 -4.01
N PHE A 145 -4.91 11.42 -5.21
CA PHE A 145 -3.81 12.29 -5.63
C PHE A 145 -3.77 13.59 -4.81
N THR A 146 -4.92 14.23 -4.64
CA THR A 146 -5.01 15.46 -3.84
C THR A 146 -4.58 15.22 -2.40
N LEU A 147 -4.97 14.08 -1.82
CA LEU A 147 -4.57 13.69 -0.47
C LEU A 147 -3.08 13.36 -0.37
N SER A 148 -2.41 12.86 -1.41
CA SER A 148 -0.96 12.61 -1.35
C SER A 148 -0.15 13.90 -1.41
N LYS A 149 -0.63 14.93 -2.12
CA LYS A 149 0.02 16.24 -2.23
C LYS A 149 -0.46 17.28 -1.20
N GLU A 150 -1.24 16.86 -0.21
CA GLU A 150 -1.77 17.75 0.83
C GLU A 150 -0.68 18.28 1.76
N LEU A 151 0.43 17.58 1.97
CA LEU A 151 1.52 17.94 2.90
C LEU A 151 2.80 18.29 2.13
N PHE A 152 3.70 19.06 2.76
CA PHE A 152 5.04 19.31 2.23
C PHE A 152 5.84 18.01 2.13
N ILE A 153 5.73 17.14 3.13
CA ILE A 153 6.21 15.75 3.05
C ILE A 153 5.03 14.88 2.63
N GLY A 154 4.94 14.54 1.35
CA GLY A 154 3.75 13.91 0.76
C GLY A 154 3.79 12.37 0.67
N SER A 155 4.98 11.78 0.79
CA SER A 155 5.21 10.35 0.60
C SER A 155 6.02 9.72 1.75
N ALA A 156 5.91 8.40 1.91
CA ALA A 156 6.73 7.70 2.89
C ALA A 156 8.20 7.69 2.49
N THR A 157 8.46 7.77 1.19
CA THR A 157 9.80 7.84 0.60
C THR A 157 10.49 9.15 0.93
N GLU A 158 9.81 10.27 0.72
CA GLU A 158 10.30 11.59 1.11
C GLU A 158 10.50 11.66 2.63
N MET A 159 9.54 11.13 3.41
CA MET A 159 9.68 11.05 4.86
C MET A 159 10.91 10.22 5.28
N THR A 160 11.22 9.14 4.57
CA THR A 160 12.37 8.28 4.88
C THR A 160 13.71 9.00 4.67
N ALA A 161 13.78 9.96 3.76
CA ALA A 161 14.98 10.78 3.58
C ALA A 161 15.33 11.60 4.84
N TYR A 162 14.32 12.07 5.58
CA TYR A 162 14.51 12.85 6.81
C TYR A 162 14.39 12.00 8.09
N PHE A 163 13.68 10.88 8.03
CA PHE A 163 13.49 9.94 9.13
C PHE A 163 13.71 8.49 8.63
N PRO A 164 14.96 8.03 8.53
CA PRO A 164 15.29 6.72 7.96
C PRO A 164 14.66 5.52 8.68
N ALA A 165 14.28 5.68 9.95
CA ALA A 165 13.55 4.68 10.71
C ALA A 165 12.16 4.35 10.13
N ALA A 166 11.61 5.20 9.26
CA ALA A 166 10.39 4.94 8.51
C ALA A 166 10.51 3.80 7.48
N ARG A 167 11.71 3.60 6.90
CA ARG A 167 12.01 2.52 5.93
C ARG A 167 10.98 2.41 4.78
N HIS A 168 10.57 3.53 4.21
CA HIS A 168 9.55 3.60 3.14
C HIS A 168 8.18 3.02 3.54
N SER A 169 7.91 2.84 4.84
CA SER A 169 6.64 2.28 5.30
C SER A 169 5.52 3.28 5.14
N ARG A 170 4.60 2.97 4.21
CA ARG A 170 3.38 3.76 3.99
C ARG A 170 2.54 3.85 5.25
N ARG A 171 2.46 2.77 6.03
CA ARG A 171 1.72 2.75 7.30
C ARG A 171 2.29 3.69 8.35
N ILE A 172 3.61 3.74 8.50
CA ILE A 172 4.26 4.70 9.41
C ILE A 172 3.97 6.13 8.95
N TYR A 173 4.05 6.39 7.65
CA TYR A 173 3.71 7.71 7.10
C TYR A 173 2.27 8.11 7.41
N LEU A 174 1.30 7.23 7.17
CA LEU A 174 -0.10 7.49 7.48
C LEU A 174 -0.34 7.73 8.98
N ALA A 175 0.34 6.98 9.86
CA ALA A 175 0.26 7.19 11.31
C ALA A 175 0.86 8.53 11.77
N LEU A 176 1.91 9.01 11.08
CA LEU A 176 2.57 10.27 11.39
C LEU A 176 1.97 11.48 10.66
N ARG A 177 1.15 11.25 9.63
CA ARG A 177 0.58 12.28 8.75
C ARG A 177 -0.14 13.38 9.51
N ASP A 178 -0.94 13.04 10.52
CA ASP A 178 -1.66 14.04 11.31
C ASP A 178 -0.72 14.89 12.19
N TYR A 179 0.41 14.34 12.62
CA TYR A 179 1.45 15.08 13.34
C TYR A 179 2.19 16.02 12.39
N LEU A 180 2.50 15.57 11.17
CA LEU A 180 3.06 16.42 10.13
C LEU A 180 2.12 17.59 9.82
N ARG A 181 0.81 17.33 9.64
CA ARG A 181 -0.20 18.38 9.43
C ARG A 181 -0.23 19.41 10.57
N LYS A 182 -0.16 18.95 11.82
CA LYS A 182 -0.06 19.83 12.99
C LYS A 182 1.24 20.65 12.95
N ALA A 183 2.36 20.02 12.64
CA ALA A 183 3.63 20.71 12.58
C ALA A 183 3.65 21.80 11.50
N GLU A 184 3.08 21.53 10.33
CA GLU A 184 2.91 22.53 9.26
C GLU A 184 2.06 23.71 9.75
N LYS A 185 0.94 23.44 10.42
CA LYS A 185 0.01 24.48 10.88
C LYS A 185 0.56 25.33 12.03
N PHE A 186 1.27 24.72 12.99
CA PHE A 186 1.69 25.40 14.22
C PHE A 186 3.12 25.93 14.19
N TYR A 187 4.00 25.35 13.37
CA TYR A 187 5.40 25.79 13.29
C TYR A 187 5.74 26.42 11.93
N ILE A 188 5.34 25.81 10.81
CA ILE A 188 5.73 26.32 9.48
C ILE A 188 4.88 27.52 9.08
N LYS A 189 3.54 27.41 9.21
CA LYS A 189 2.61 28.44 8.78
C LYS A 189 2.85 29.80 9.46
N PRO A 190 3.12 29.90 10.78
CA PRO A 190 3.44 31.18 11.41
C PRO A 190 4.75 31.80 10.92
N LEU A 191 5.74 30.98 10.51
CA LEU A 191 7.03 31.47 10.01
C LEU A 191 6.91 32.01 8.58
N LEU A 192 6.12 31.35 7.72
CA LEU A 192 5.94 31.76 6.31
C LEU A 192 4.90 32.88 6.15
N GLY A 193 3.92 32.97 7.05
CA GLY A 193 2.72 33.79 6.89
C GLY A 193 1.67 33.14 5.98
N ASP A 194 0.41 33.57 6.14
CA ASP A 194 -0.76 32.97 5.48
C ASP A 194 -0.67 32.97 3.94
N ALA A 195 -0.23 34.10 3.36
CA ALA A 195 -0.18 34.28 1.92
C ALA A 195 0.83 33.33 1.25
N LEU A 196 2.07 33.29 1.78
CA LEU A 196 3.12 32.44 1.23
C LEU A 196 2.80 30.95 1.44
N TYR A 197 2.35 30.59 2.65
CA TYR A 197 1.93 29.22 2.97
C TYR A 197 0.88 28.72 1.97
N THR A 198 -0.20 29.47 1.79
CA THR A 198 -1.28 29.09 0.87
C THR A 198 -0.79 29.01 -0.57
N SER A 199 0.07 29.94 -1.00
CA SER A 199 0.65 29.91 -2.34
C SER A 199 1.46 28.64 -2.59
N TRP A 200 2.23 28.17 -1.60
CA TRP A 200 3.04 26.96 -1.72
C TRP A 200 2.18 25.70 -1.71
N LYS A 201 1.15 25.61 -0.84
CA LYS A 201 0.19 24.50 -0.87
C LYS A 201 -0.50 24.39 -2.23
N ASN A 202 -0.91 25.51 -2.81
CA ASN A 202 -1.56 25.51 -4.13
C ASN A 202 -0.60 25.06 -5.23
N ARG A 203 0.69 25.43 -5.18
CA ARG A 203 1.71 24.96 -6.13
C ARG A 203 1.97 23.45 -6.01
N LEU A 204 1.93 22.89 -4.80
CA LEU A 204 2.06 21.44 -4.57
C LEU A 204 0.91 20.66 -5.20
N VAL A 205 -0.33 21.11 -5.01
CA VAL A 205 -1.52 20.47 -5.61
C VAL A 205 -1.53 20.65 -7.12
N ALA A 206 -1.13 21.83 -7.61
CA ALA A 206 -1.01 22.10 -9.04
C ALA A 206 0.21 21.42 -9.69
N ASP A 207 1.07 20.77 -8.91
CA ASP A 207 2.24 20.04 -9.39
C ASP A 207 3.15 20.92 -10.27
N ASN A 208 3.31 22.19 -9.87
CA ASN A 208 4.06 23.19 -10.64
C ASN A 208 5.50 23.34 -10.09
N PRO A 209 6.55 22.93 -10.84
CA PRO A 209 7.93 22.91 -10.37
C PRO A 209 8.60 24.30 -10.26
N GLY A 210 7.94 25.37 -10.71
CA GLY A 210 8.48 26.72 -10.63
C GLY A 210 8.47 27.27 -9.20
N TRP A 211 9.55 27.08 -8.44
CA TRP A 211 9.80 27.79 -7.18
C TRP A 211 10.27 29.23 -7.41
N THR A 212 10.66 29.56 -8.64
CA THR A 212 11.13 30.88 -9.07
C THR A 212 10.17 31.46 -10.11
N SER A 213 9.12 32.12 -9.64
CA SER A 213 8.41 33.11 -10.44
C SER A 213 7.85 34.18 -9.51
N ALA A 214 8.76 35.10 -9.18
CA ALA A 214 8.53 36.50 -8.93
C ALA A 214 9.70 37.24 -9.59
#